data_AF-A0A7C4QDF4-F1
#
_entry.id   AF-A0A7C4QDF4-F1
#
_cell.length_a   1.000
_cell.length_b   1.000
_cell.length_c   1.000
_cell.angle_alpha   90.00
_cell.angle_beta   90.00
_cell.angle_gamma   90.00
#
_symmetry.space_group_name_H-M   'P 1'
#
loop_
_entity.id
_entity.type
_entity.pdbx_description
1 polymer ?
#
loop_
_entity_poly.entity_id
_entity_poly.type
_entity_poly.pdbx_seq_one_letter_code
_entity_poly.pdbx_strand_id
1 'polypeptide(L)'
;MVISVSNNHLDVLVGMLVFSRPELRLSKRVKFSKSSRSFKVFEVGVDGAQARPISIVSENFVCNGFEIIRYIMCKEDVSMSEALKTVSRVLGVRASYAGIKDSEGFTCQFITVKCYPGKKLRKCYEFLDGKVTLFFHGMTDSMLRRGDLEGNYFEVLLEDLSEDDFKILRELKNSQDKITFLNYYGYQRFGVRRPVTHLIGKALLENNVEKALDLILGNPYPTETQRVIEARKSYEKGDLREALRLFPRNFDVERSLIKGLLRGMSVSEVLNLIDKWLVRMYVEAYQSYLFNLALSKLATQLGDVDVLALKCEVMPLPKPNLNLVDECSRETIKAVEEELKSINSKSNYLKYLSRNNREVVFTLRNYTHEETDDKALLKFLLKPSTYATVFLRELLGPPTWEQPIKG
;
A
#
# COMPACT_ATOMS: atom_id res chain seq x y z
N MET A 1 -27.31 -10.25 11.02
CA MET A 1 -25.86 -10.17 10.77
C MET A 1 -25.68 -9.30 9.55
N VAL A 2 -25.09 -8.11 9.73
CA VAL A 2 -24.87 -7.13 8.63
C VAL A 2 -23.50 -7.37 7.97
N ILE A 3 -22.74 -8.37 8.43
CA ILE A 3 -21.44 -8.78 7.88
C ILE A 3 -21.52 -10.16 7.24
N SER A 4 -20.59 -10.47 6.32
CA SER A 4 -20.44 -11.81 5.73
C SER A 4 -19.00 -12.31 5.78
N VAL A 5 -18.79 -13.63 5.80
CA VAL A 5 -17.46 -14.24 5.89
C VAL A 5 -16.83 -14.35 4.50
N SER A 6 -15.54 -14.04 4.39
CA SER A 6 -14.73 -14.32 3.21
C SER A 6 -13.94 -15.62 3.39
N ASN A 7 -14.20 -16.58 2.50
CA ASN A 7 -13.42 -17.82 2.40
C ASN A 7 -12.36 -17.77 1.29
N ASN A 8 -12.13 -16.59 0.70
CA ASN A 8 -11.13 -16.45 -0.34
C ASN A 8 -9.72 -16.62 0.25
N HIS A 9 -8.87 -17.40 -0.43
CA HIS A 9 -7.54 -17.72 0.06
C HIS A 9 -6.65 -16.48 0.31
N LEU A 10 -6.72 -15.45 -0.55
CA LEU A 10 -5.98 -14.21 -0.36
C LEU A 10 -6.44 -13.45 0.87
N ASP A 11 -7.75 -13.32 1.06
CA ASP A 11 -8.35 -12.67 2.22
C ASP A 11 -7.92 -13.34 3.52
N VAL A 12 -8.01 -14.68 3.56
CA VAL A 12 -7.58 -15.48 4.71
C VAL A 12 -6.08 -15.28 4.97
N LEU A 13 -5.26 -15.32 3.92
CA LEU A 13 -3.81 -15.14 4.02
C LEU A 13 -3.43 -13.79 4.62
N VAL A 14 -4.23 -12.74 4.41
CA VAL A 14 -3.95 -11.38 4.92
C VAL A 14 -4.84 -10.95 6.09
N GLY A 15 -5.63 -11.87 6.66
CA GLY A 15 -6.47 -11.64 7.82
C GLY A 15 -7.72 -10.77 7.56
N MET A 16 -8.16 -10.61 6.31
CA MET A 16 -9.38 -9.87 5.95
C MET A 16 -10.57 -10.83 5.85
N LEU A 17 -11.02 -11.37 6.99
CA LEU A 17 -11.90 -12.53 7.03
C LEU A 17 -13.39 -12.23 6.83
N VAL A 18 -13.79 -10.95 6.79
CA VAL A 18 -15.19 -10.55 6.65
C VAL A 18 -15.37 -9.40 5.65
N PHE A 19 -16.56 -9.28 5.10
CA PHE A 19 -17.06 -8.09 4.43
C PHE A 19 -17.96 -7.32 5.39
N SER A 20 -17.76 -6.01 5.46
CA SER A 20 -18.52 -5.11 6.30
C SER A 20 -19.86 -4.70 5.72
N ARG A 21 -19.97 -4.68 4.38
CA ARG A 21 -21.14 -4.21 3.63
C ARG A 21 -21.50 -5.14 2.47
N PRO A 22 -21.86 -6.42 2.73
CA PRO A 22 -22.26 -7.37 1.70
C PRO A 22 -23.43 -6.87 0.83
N GLU A 23 -24.29 -6.00 1.35
CA GLU A 23 -25.39 -5.36 0.64
C GLU A 23 -24.93 -4.39 -0.47
N LEU A 24 -23.70 -3.88 -0.39
CA LEU A 24 -23.12 -3.02 -1.43
C LEU A 24 -22.40 -3.81 -2.53
N ARG A 25 -22.51 -5.14 -2.51
CA ARG A 25 -21.79 -5.99 -3.44
C ARG A 25 -22.39 -5.89 -4.84
N LEU A 26 -21.56 -5.50 -5.81
CA LEU A 26 -21.90 -5.48 -7.22
C LEU A 26 -21.89 -6.88 -7.82
N SER A 27 -22.56 -7.02 -8.96
CA SER A 27 -22.65 -8.25 -9.72
C SER A 27 -21.28 -8.74 -10.20
N LYS A 28 -21.13 -10.07 -10.31
CA LYS A 28 -19.84 -10.70 -10.71
C LYS A 28 -19.39 -10.37 -12.14
N ARG A 29 -20.27 -9.79 -12.96
CA ARG A 29 -19.94 -9.32 -14.32
C ARG A 29 -19.14 -8.03 -14.32
N VAL A 30 -19.25 -7.20 -13.27
CA VAL A 30 -18.55 -5.93 -13.19
C VAL A 30 -17.05 -6.16 -13.27
N LYS A 31 -16.40 -5.43 -14.19
CA LYS A 31 -14.99 -5.52 -14.46
C LYS A 31 -14.25 -4.35 -13.85
N PHE A 32 -13.16 -4.68 -13.19
CA PHE A 32 -12.13 -3.73 -12.77
C PHE A 32 -10.79 -4.36 -13.05
N SER A 33 -9.95 -3.64 -13.77
CA SER A 33 -8.54 -3.96 -13.91
C SER A 33 -7.76 -2.74 -13.48
N LYS A 34 -6.83 -2.88 -12.53
CA LYS A 34 -6.01 -1.75 -12.08
C LYS A 34 -5.02 -1.36 -13.18
N SER A 35 -5.13 -0.14 -13.68
CA SER A 35 -4.24 0.42 -14.71
C SER A 35 -4.18 1.93 -14.60
N SER A 36 -3.22 2.56 -15.27
CA SER A 36 -3.15 4.02 -15.43
C SER A 36 -4.42 4.66 -16.02
N ARG A 37 -5.23 3.91 -16.77
CA ARG A 37 -6.51 4.40 -17.32
C ARG A 37 -7.66 4.36 -16.32
N SER A 38 -7.71 3.31 -15.51
CA SER A 38 -8.87 2.94 -14.68
C SER A 38 -8.68 3.20 -13.20
N PHE A 39 -7.45 3.48 -12.75
CA PHE A 39 -7.14 3.74 -11.34
C PHE A 39 -6.23 4.95 -11.24
N LYS A 40 -6.81 6.10 -10.88
CA LYS A 40 -6.09 7.36 -10.72
C LYS A 40 -6.12 7.81 -9.26
N VAL A 41 -4.99 8.33 -8.80
CA VAL A 41 -4.81 8.80 -7.42
C VAL A 41 -4.18 10.18 -7.43
N PHE A 42 -4.77 11.12 -6.71
CA PHE A 42 -4.27 12.47 -6.57
C PHE A 42 -4.12 12.78 -5.09
N GLU A 43 -2.90 13.10 -4.66
CA GLU A 43 -2.66 13.55 -3.28
C GLU A 43 -3.43 14.84 -2.99
N VAL A 44 -4.01 14.93 -1.80
CA VAL A 44 -4.60 16.16 -1.26
C VAL A 44 -3.66 16.66 -0.17
N GLY A 45 -3.07 17.84 -0.39
CA GLY A 45 -2.17 18.50 0.53
C GLY A 45 -2.90 18.98 1.79
N VAL A 46 -2.14 19.29 2.84
CA VAL A 46 -2.70 19.85 4.10
C VAL A 46 -3.37 21.22 3.91
N ASP A 47 -3.06 21.90 2.80
CA ASP A 47 -3.68 23.14 2.34
C ASP A 47 -4.97 22.90 1.53
N GLY A 48 -5.43 21.65 1.41
CA GLY A 48 -6.59 21.24 0.60
C GLY A 48 -6.30 21.21 -0.90
N ALA A 49 -5.10 21.57 -1.35
CA ALA A 49 -4.75 21.54 -2.77
C ALA A 49 -4.68 20.10 -3.27
N GLN A 50 -5.34 19.82 -4.39
CA GLN A 50 -5.25 18.51 -5.04
C GLN A 50 -4.11 18.51 -6.07
N ALA A 51 -3.24 17.52 -6.01
CA ALA A 51 -2.12 17.34 -6.94
C ALA A 51 -2.61 16.89 -8.33
N ARG A 52 -3.38 17.69 -9.06
CA ARG A 52 -3.82 17.40 -10.43
C ARG A 52 -2.82 17.92 -11.47
N PRO A 53 -2.69 17.29 -12.64
CA PRO A 53 -2.03 17.93 -13.78
C PRO A 53 -2.71 19.26 -14.09
N ILE A 54 -1.95 20.35 -14.12
CA ILE A 54 -2.45 21.70 -14.43
C ILE A 54 -2.02 22.09 -15.84
N SER A 55 -2.92 22.69 -16.63
CA SER A 55 -2.56 23.38 -17.88
C SER A 55 -1.77 24.65 -17.53
N ILE A 56 -0.44 24.60 -17.60
CA ILE A 56 0.39 25.72 -17.14
C ILE A 56 0.39 26.87 -18.17
N VAL A 57 0.02 28.08 -17.71
CA VAL A 57 0.18 29.36 -18.43
C VAL A 57 1.30 30.18 -17.73
N SER A 58 2.33 30.64 -18.47
CA SER A 58 3.44 31.56 -18.08
C SER A 58 4.72 31.01 -17.37
N GLU A 59 5.82 31.81 -17.43
CA GLU A 59 7.27 31.60 -17.75
C GLU A 59 8.20 30.73 -16.82
N ASN A 60 9.45 30.50 -17.26
CA ASN A 60 10.47 29.69 -16.54
C ASN A 60 10.95 30.38 -15.24
N PHE A 61 11.21 29.61 -14.19
CA PHE A 61 11.65 30.14 -12.88
C PHE A 61 13.18 30.07 -12.72
N VAL A 62 13.80 31.11 -12.18
CA VAL A 62 15.23 31.14 -11.83
C VAL A 62 15.37 31.31 -10.33
N CYS A 63 16.12 30.42 -9.71
CA CYS A 63 16.25 30.39 -8.25
C CYS A 63 17.26 31.40 -7.71
N ASN A 64 16.93 32.03 -6.58
CA ASN A 64 17.80 32.94 -5.85
C ASN A 64 18.55 32.23 -4.70
N GLY A 65 18.18 31.00 -4.34
CA GLY A 65 18.94 30.09 -3.48
C GLY A 65 18.37 29.80 -2.09
N PHE A 66 17.23 30.39 -1.76
CA PHE A 66 16.54 30.19 -0.47
C PHE A 66 15.17 29.53 -0.65
N GLU A 67 14.75 29.31 -1.89
CA GLU A 67 13.41 28.82 -2.20
C GLU A 67 13.30 27.31 -2.03
N ILE A 68 12.19 26.88 -1.46
CA ILE A 68 11.73 25.50 -1.53
C ILE A 68 10.65 25.47 -2.60
N ILE A 69 10.87 24.62 -3.59
CA ILE A 69 10.00 24.51 -4.76
C ILE A 69 9.13 23.28 -4.61
N ARG A 70 7.82 23.48 -4.76
CA ARG A 70 6.81 22.43 -4.80
C ARG A 70 6.51 22.10 -6.27
N TYR A 71 6.60 20.82 -6.59
CA TYR A 71 6.17 20.25 -7.86
C TYR A 71 5.00 19.29 -7.63
N ILE A 72 4.15 19.13 -8.64
CA ILE A 72 3.26 17.98 -8.77
C ILE A 72 3.99 16.96 -9.63
N MET A 73 4.29 15.80 -9.05
CA MET A 73 4.87 14.67 -9.76
C MET A 73 3.78 13.66 -10.09
N CYS A 74 3.51 13.47 -11.38
CA CYS A 74 2.62 12.44 -11.89
C CYS A 74 3.43 11.29 -12.46
N LYS A 75 2.96 10.06 -12.26
CA LYS A 75 3.59 8.85 -12.79
C LYS A 75 2.57 7.81 -13.23
N GLU A 76 2.94 7.03 -14.24
CA GLU A 76 2.15 5.96 -14.85
C GLU A 76 2.87 4.64 -14.76
N ASP A 77 2.35 3.70 -13.96
CA ASP A 77 2.87 2.32 -13.87
C ASP A 77 4.39 2.27 -13.58
N VAL A 78 4.87 3.24 -12.79
CA VAL A 78 6.27 3.41 -12.38
C VAL A 78 6.35 3.40 -10.86
N SER A 79 7.38 2.74 -10.32
CA SER A 79 7.65 2.72 -8.88
C SER A 79 8.08 4.09 -8.36
N MET A 80 7.74 4.40 -7.11
CA MET A 80 8.14 5.68 -6.51
C MET A 80 9.66 5.85 -6.43
N SER A 81 10.40 4.77 -6.16
CA SER A 81 11.86 4.79 -6.09
C SER A 81 12.50 5.12 -7.43
N GLU A 82 11.99 4.56 -8.52
CA GLU A 82 12.44 4.86 -9.88
C GLU A 82 12.12 6.30 -10.29
N ALA A 83 10.89 6.76 -10.04
CA ALA A 83 10.49 8.14 -10.30
C ALA A 83 11.40 9.13 -9.56
N LEU A 84 11.57 8.96 -8.24
CA LEU A 84 12.42 9.84 -7.42
C LEU A 84 13.89 9.80 -7.84
N LYS A 85 14.42 8.65 -8.24
CA LYS A 85 15.81 8.52 -8.73
C LYS A 85 16.00 9.33 -10.01
N THR A 86 15.03 9.28 -10.91
CA THR A 86 15.04 10.05 -12.16
C THR A 86 14.91 11.54 -11.90
N VAL A 87 13.95 11.95 -11.07
CA VAL A 87 13.78 13.35 -10.62
C VAL A 87 15.06 13.88 -9.99
N SER A 88 15.67 13.12 -9.06
CA SER A 88 16.87 13.55 -8.36
C SER A 88 18.07 13.71 -9.28
N ARG A 89 18.19 12.85 -10.30
CA ARG A 89 19.24 12.95 -11.31
C ARG A 89 19.11 14.21 -12.16
N VAL A 90 17.89 14.53 -12.61
CA VAL A 90 17.66 15.66 -13.51
C VAL A 90 17.68 16.98 -12.76
N LEU A 91 17.06 17.05 -11.59
CA LEU A 91 17.09 18.25 -10.78
C LEU A 91 18.42 18.40 -10.03
N GLY A 92 19.26 17.37 -9.94
CA GLY A 92 20.51 17.42 -9.16
C GLY A 92 20.28 17.60 -7.65
N VAL A 93 19.06 17.37 -7.17
CA VAL A 93 18.66 17.54 -5.76
C VAL A 93 17.68 16.44 -5.37
N ARG A 94 17.78 15.99 -4.12
CA ARG A 94 16.86 14.99 -3.58
C ARG A 94 15.50 15.64 -3.30
N ALA A 95 14.44 14.97 -3.73
CA ALA A 95 13.08 15.40 -3.45
C ALA A 95 12.54 14.79 -2.14
N SER A 96 11.77 15.57 -1.40
CA SER A 96 10.97 15.13 -0.26
C SER A 96 9.50 14.99 -0.65
N TYR A 97 8.76 14.13 0.04
CA TYR A 97 7.38 13.75 -0.27
C TYR A 97 6.61 13.34 0.98
N ALA A 98 5.28 13.45 0.94
CA ALA A 98 4.41 13.18 2.09
C ALA A 98 4.06 11.69 2.27
N GLY A 99 3.95 10.94 1.18
CA GLY A 99 3.68 9.50 1.22
C GLY A 99 4.10 8.79 -0.06
N ILE A 100 4.22 7.46 0.02
CA ILE A 100 4.39 6.59 -1.14
C ILE A 100 3.00 6.33 -1.73
N LYS A 101 2.88 6.43 -3.06
CA LYS A 101 1.66 6.06 -3.80
C LYS A 101 1.84 4.72 -4.51
N ASP A 102 0.73 4.09 -4.90
CA ASP A 102 0.71 2.86 -5.68
C ASP A 102 1.61 2.94 -6.91
N SER A 103 2.39 1.90 -7.22
CA SER A 103 3.21 1.84 -8.43
C SER A 103 2.35 1.73 -9.69
N GLU A 104 1.29 0.93 -9.63
CA GLU A 104 0.31 0.70 -10.71
C GLU A 104 -0.82 1.72 -10.65
N GLY A 105 -1.21 2.24 -11.80
CA GLY A 105 -2.15 3.34 -11.92
C GLY A 105 -1.49 4.66 -12.29
N PHE A 106 -2.33 5.69 -12.43
CA PHE A 106 -1.91 7.06 -12.67
C PHE A 106 -1.92 7.79 -11.33
N THR A 107 -0.74 8.12 -10.79
CA THR A 107 -0.67 8.76 -9.47
C THR A 107 0.02 10.10 -9.57
N CYS A 108 -0.59 11.13 -9.01
CA CYS A 108 0.02 12.44 -8.84
C CYS A 108 0.16 12.79 -7.37
N GLN A 109 1.31 13.32 -6.99
CA GLN A 109 1.61 13.73 -5.62
C GLN A 109 2.47 14.98 -5.57
N PHE A 110 2.46 15.68 -4.43
CA PHE A 110 3.40 16.76 -4.24
C PHE A 110 4.78 16.22 -3.89
N ILE A 111 5.79 16.88 -4.46
CA ILE A 111 7.18 16.74 -4.03
C ILE A 111 7.76 18.13 -3.78
N THR A 112 8.71 18.21 -2.86
CA THR A 112 9.46 19.45 -2.59
C THR A 112 10.94 19.24 -2.82
N VAL A 113 11.58 20.26 -3.36
CA VAL A 113 13.03 20.29 -3.60
C VAL A 113 13.59 21.62 -3.15
N LYS A 114 14.82 21.59 -2.62
CA LYS A 114 15.59 22.82 -2.42
C LYS A 114 16.01 23.38 -3.76
N CYS A 115 15.95 24.69 -3.92
CA CYS A 115 16.58 25.34 -5.06
C CYS A 115 17.88 26.05 -4.69
N TYR A 116 18.82 26.03 -5.63
CA TYR A 116 20.13 26.66 -5.48
C TYR A 116 20.26 27.85 -6.43
N PRO A 117 21.02 28.90 -6.07
CA PRO A 117 21.14 30.12 -6.88
C PRO A 117 21.49 29.84 -8.34
N GLY A 118 20.86 30.56 -9.26
CA GLY A 118 21.15 30.50 -10.70
C GLY A 118 20.59 29.26 -11.41
N LYS A 119 20.00 28.32 -10.68
CA LYS A 119 19.38 27.14 -11.29
C LYS A 119 18.09 27.53 -12.01
N LYS A 120 18.03 27.23 -13.31
CA LYS A 120 16.84 27.42 -14.14
C LYS A 120 15.93 26.20 -14.02
N LEU A 121 14.70 26.42 -13.57
CA LEU A 121 13.68 25.40 -13.44
C LEU A 121 12.69 25.49 -14.60
N ARG A 122 12.41 24.34 -15.22
CA ARG A 122 11.36 24.20 -16.23
C ARG A 122 10.02 24.02 -15.55
N LYS A 123 8.97 24.45 -16.25
CA LYS A 123 7.58 24.28 -15.81
C LYS A 123 7.12 22.83 -15.88
N CYS A 124 7.55 22.15 -16.94
CA CYS A 124 7.27 20.76 -17.18
C CYS A 124 8.59 20.03 -17.42
N TYR A 125 8.73 18.88 -16.76
CA TYR A 125 9.74 17.90 -17.13
C TYR A 125 9.04 16.58 -17.39
N GLU A 126 9.38 15.94 -18.50
CA GLU A 126 8.91 14.60 -18.84
C GLU A 126 10.10 13.64 -18.85
N PHE A 127 9.89 12.46 -18.28
CA PHE A 127 10.88 11.41 -18.16
C PHE A 127 10.29 10.05 -18.49
N LEU A 128 11.15 9.09 -18.82
CA LEU A 128 10.78 7.70 -19.08
C LEU A 128 9.68 7.61 -20.14
N ASP A 129 9.90 8.28 -21.29
CA ASP A 129 8.95 8.34 -22.40
C ASP A 129 7.55 8.85 -21.99
N GLY A 130 7.52 9.87 -21.12
CA GLY A 130 6.29 10.50 -20.64
C GLY A 130 5.64 9.82 -19.42
N LYS A 131 6.18 8.70 -18.94
CA LYS A 131 5.62 7.98 -17.78
C LYS A 131 5.82 8.69 -16.45
N VAL A 132 6.73 9.66 -16.36
CA VAL A 132 6.89 10.49 -15.17
C VAL A 132 6.96 11.95 -15.60
N THR A 133 6.07 12.77 -15.06
CA THR A 133 5.97 14.19 -15.39
C THR A 133 6.00 15.03 -14.11
N LEU A 134 6.80 16.10 -14.13
CA LEU A 134 6.83 17.11 -13.08
C LEU A 134 6.21 18.40 -13.58
N PHE A 135 5.21 18.89 -12.87
CA PHE A 135 4.59 20.19 -13.08
C PHE A 135 5.03 21.14 -11.97
N PHE A 136 5.64 22.26 -12.33
CA PHE A 136 5.94 23.32 -11.37
C PHE A 136 4.62 23.81 -10.77
N HIS A 137 4.52 23.79 -9.44
CA HIS A 137 3.30 24.17 -8.75
C HIS A 137 3.48 25.49 -7.98
N GLY A 138 4.66 25.74 -7.41
CA GLY A 138 4.96 27.02 -6.79
C GLY A 138 6.09 26.93 -5.75
N MET A 139 6.26 28.01 -5.01
CA MET A 139 7.13 28.05 -3.83
C MET A 139 6.36 27.65 -2.57
N THR A 140 7.08 27.16 -1.57
CA THR A 140 6.54 26.84 -0.25
C THR A 140 7.58 27.14 0.83
N ASP A 141 7.13 27.27 2.08
CA ASP A 141 8.01 27.66 3.20
C ASP A 141 8.76 26.47 3.81
N SER A 142 8.36 25.23 3.51
CA SER A 142 8.96 24.05 4.13
C SER A 142 9.02 22.83 3.21
N MET A 143 10.00 21.96 3.48
CA MET A 143 10.11 20.66 2.82
C MET A 143 9.01 19.74 3.38
N LEU A 144 8.37 18.98 2.48
CA LEU A 144 7.41 17.94 2.86
C LEU A 144 8.07 16.89 3.76
N ARG A 145 7.33 16.44 4.75
CA ARG A 145 7.64 15.35 5.66
C ARG A 145 6.61 14.25 5.50
N ARG A 146 6.97 13.04 5.93
CA ARG A 146 6.03 11.90 5.90
C ARG A 146 4.81 12.23 6.75
N GLY A 147 3.62 12.10 6.17
CA GLY A 147 2.36 12.44 6.82
C GLY A 147 1.83 13.85 6.50
N ASP A 148 2.56 14.68 5.75
CA ASP A 148 2.12 16.02 5.34
C ASP A 148 1.11 15.98 4.19
N LEU A 149 0.00 15.27 4.38
CA LEU A 149 -1.12 15.17 3.45
C LEU A 149 -2.44 15.01 4.20
N GLU A 150 -3.51 15.58 3.66
CA GLU A 150 -4.86 15.39 4.19
C GLU A 150 -5.45 14.06 3.75
N GLY A 151 -5.05 13.56 2.58
CA GLY A 151 -5.59 12.32 2.04
C GLY A 151 -5.23 12.06 0.60
N ASN A 152 -6.00 11.19 -0.03
CA ASN A 152 -5.87 10.87 -1.44
C ASN A 152 -7.27 10.86 -2.07
N TYR A 153 -7.39 11.56 -3.18
CA TYR A 153 -8.57 11.54 -4.03
C TYR A 153 -8.38 10.48 -5.11
N PHE A 154 -9.36 9.60 -5.25
CA PHE A 154 -9.36 8.48 -6.17
C PHE A 154 -10.36 8.69 -7.29
N GLU A 155 -9.97 8.30 -8.50
CA GLU A 155 -10.88 8.11 -9.62
C GLU A 155 -10.73 6.66 -10.10
N VAL A 156 -11.80 5.88 -10.02
CA VAL A 156 -11.80 4.45 -10.33
C VAL A 156 -12.86 4.14 -11.37
N LEU A 157 -12.44 3.63 -12.53
CA LEU A 157 -13.33 3.21 -13.60
C LEU A 157 -13.72 1.75 -13.41
N LEU A 158 -15.03 1.51 -13.29
CA LEU A 158 -15.66 0.19 -13.37
C LEU A 158 -16.37 0.06 -14.72
N GLU A 159 -16.38 -1.15 -15.28
CA GLU A 159 -16.99 -1.48 -16.57
C GLU A 159 -17.95 -2.67 -16.45
N ASP A 160 -18.83 -2.86 -17.44
CA ASP A 160 -19.80 -3.95 -17.51
C ASP A 160 -20.84 -3.95 -16.36
N LEU A 161 -21.32 -2.75 -15.99
CA LEU A 161 -22.34 -2.57 -14.97
C LEU A 161 -23.75 -2.77 -15.54
N SER A 162 -24.61 -3.40 -14.74
CA SER A 162 -26.05 -3.47 -14.98
C SER A 162 -26.80 -2.34 -14.27
N GLU A 163 -28.08 -2.13 -14.61
CA GLU A 163 -28.92 -1.14 -13.91
C GLU A 163 -29.05 -1.44 -12.41
N ASP A 164 -29.03 -2.71 -11.99
CA ASP A 164 -29.04 -3.06 -10.57
C ASP A 164 -27.72 -2.68 -9.87
N ASP A 165 -26.58 -2.77 -10.56
CA ASP A 165 -25.30 -2.27 -10.04
C ASP A 165 -25.33 -0.74 -9.88
N PHE A 166 -25.90 -0.03 -10.86
CA PHE A 166 -26.06 1.42 -10.76
C PHE A 166 -26.98 1.84 -9.60
N LYS A 167 -28.06 1.10 -9.33
CA LYS A 167 -28.90 1.34 -8.15
C LYS A 167 -28.11 1.25 -6.85
N ILE A 168 -27.27 0.22 -6.68
CA ILE A 168 -26.39 0.08 -5.52
C ILE A 168 -25.44 1.28 -5.39
N LEU A 169 -24.82 1.72 -6.49
CA LEU A 169 -23.92 2.89 -6.46
C LEU A 169 -24.66 4.20 -6.11
N ARG A 170 -25.89 4.38 -6.60
CA ARG A 170 -26.77 5.53 -6.26
C ARG A 170 -27.21 5.48 -4.80
N GLU A 171 -27.54 4.32 -4.26
CA GLU A 171 -27.84 4.12 -2.84
C GLU A 171 -26.65 4.45 -1.95
N LEU A 172 -25.45 3.96 -2.31
CA LEU A 172 -24.20 4.31 -1.63
C LEU A 172 -23.98 5.83 -1.63
N LYS A 173 -24.22 6.51 -2.76
CA LYS A 173 -24.10 7.97 -2.85
C LYS A 173 -25.05 8.69 -1.89
N ASN A 174 -26.30 8.24 -1.83
CA ASN A 174 -27.34 8.84 -0.99
C ASN A 174 -27.14 8.59 0.51
N SER A 175 -26.39 7.56 0.88
CA SER A 175 -26.18 7.14 2.27
C SER A 175 -24.72 7.21 2.75
N GLN A 176 -23.82 7.79 1.95
CA GLN A 176 -22.37 7.78 2.18
C GLN A 176 -21.95 8.25 3.59
N ASP A 177 -22.61 9.27 4.14
CA ASP A 177 -22.27 9.84 5.45
C ASP A 177 -22.61 8.90 6.62
N LYS A 178 -23.42 7.88 6.37
CA LYS A 178 -23.86 6.89 7.35
C LYS A 178 -23.16 5.55 7.18
N ILE A 179 -22.41 5.35 6.10
CA ILE A 179 -21.76 4.08 5.79
C ILE A 179 -20.30 4.13 6.22
N THR A 180 -19.95 3.21 7.11
CA THR A 180 -18.56 2.93 7.50
C THR A 180 -18.08 1.61 6.92
N PHE A 181 -16.78 1.50 6.66
CA PHE A 181 -16.13 0.28 6.17
C PHE A 181 -15.01 -0.12 7.11
N LEU A 182 -14.74 -1.42 7.26
CA LEU A 182 -13.61 -1.89 8.07
C LEU A 182 -12.27 -1.43 7.48
N ASN A 183 -11.42 -0.79 8.29
CA ASN A 183 -10.19 -0.15 7.85
C ASN A 183 -8.98 -1.11 7.82
N TYR A 184 -9.14 -2.21 7.10
CA TYR A 184 -8.08 -3.17 6.86
C TYR A 184 -6.83 -2.54 6.24
N TYR A 185 -5.67 -3.14 6.52
CA TYR A 185 -4.52 -3.01 5.65
C TYR A 185 -4.79 -3.80 4.37
N GLY A 186 -4.70 -3.15 3.20
CA GLY A 186 -4.96 -3.79 1.90
C GLY A 186 -3.84 -4.72 1.44
N TYR A 187 -4.10 -5.51 0.39
CA TYR A 187 -3.17 -6.51 -0.17
C TYR A 187 -1.77 -5.96 -0.48
N GLN A 188 -1.66 -4.70 -0.88
CA GLN A 188 -0.39 -4.04 -1.21
C GLN A 188 0.57 -3.99 -0.01
N ARG A 189 0.04 -3.93 1.22
CA ARG A 189 0.84 -3.97 2.44
C ARG A 189 1.58 -5.30 2.61
N PHE A 190 1.04 -6.37 2.03
CA PHE A 190 1.54 -7.73 2.16
C PHE A 190 2.35 -8.19 0.94
N GLY A 191 2.29 -7.43 -0.15
CA GLY A 191 2.90 -7.75 -1.45
C GLY A 191 1.84 -8.22 -2.43
N VAL A 192 1.64 -7.47 -3.51
CA VAL A 192 0.52 -7.70 -4.45
C VAL A 192 0.70 -8.97 -5.26
N ARG A 193 1.88 -9.15 -5.86
CA ARG A 193 2.21 -10.39 -6.60
C ARG A 193 2.45 -11.54 -5.63
N ARG A 194 3.18 -11.26 -4.55
CA ARG A 194 3.66 -12.26 -3.61
C ARG A 194 3.34 -11.84 -2.17
N PRO A 195 2.15 -12.20 -1.64
CA PRO A 195 1.66 -11.75 -0.34
C PRO A 195 2.37 -12.41 0.86
N VAL A 196 3.70 -12.31 0.92
CA VAL A 196 4.53 -12.97 1.95
C VAL A 196 5.21 -11.99 2.92
N THR A 197 5.04 -10.67 2.71
CA THR A 197 5.81 -9.64 3.45
C THR A 197 5.62 -9.78 4.96
N HIS A 198 4.40 -10.09 5.39
CA HIS A 198 4.06 -10.35 6.79
C HIS A 198 4.60 -11.69 7.30
N LEU A 199 4.71 -12.71 6.45
CA LEU A 199 5.30 -14.01 6.81
C LEU A 199 6.81 -13.87 7.06
N ILE A 200 7.50 -13.05 6.26
CA ILE A 200 8.91 -12.70 6.49
C ILE A 200 9.04 -11.98 7.83
N GLY A 201 8.17 -10.99 8.09
CA GLY A 201 8.12 -10.27 9.37
C GLY A 201 7.92 -11.21 10.57
N LYS A 202 6.99 -12.16 10.45
CA LYS A 202 6.74 -13.20 11.46
C LYS A 202 8.00 -14.02 11.72
N ALA A 203 8.63 -14.55 10.67
CA ALA A 203 9.84 -15.36 10.80
C ALA A 203 10.99 -14.60 11.49
N LEU A 204 11.18 -13.31 11.17
CA LEU A 204 12.16 -12.45 11.84
C LEU A 204 11.83 -12.27 13.33
N LEU A 205 10.57 -12.01 13.67
CA LEU A 205 10.12 -11.87 15.06
C LEU A 205 10.20 -13.18 15.87
N GLU A 206 10.09 -14.33 15.21
CA GLU A 206 10.33 -15.66 15.77
C GLU A 206 11.84 -15.97 15.96
N ASN A 207 12.74 -15.10 15.45
CA ASN A 207 14.17 -15.37 15.26
C ASN A 207 14.45 -16.61 14.37
N ASN A 208 13.50 -16.99 13.51
CA ASN A 208 13.67 -18.08 12.55
C ASN A 208 14.30 -17.53 11.26
N VAL A 209 15.62 -17.35 11.30
CA VAL A 209 16.40 -16.73 10.21
C VAL A 209 16.39 -17.57 8.92
N GLU A 210 16.40 -18.89 9.03
CA GLU A 210 16.29 -19.82 7.89
C GLU A 210 14.97 -19.61 7.14
N LYS A 211 13.85 -19.65 7.88
CA LYS A 211 12.53 -19.41 7.30
C LYS A 211 12.41 -18.02 6.68
N ALA A 212 13.00 -17.00 7.29
CA ALA A 212 13.01 -15.66 6.72
C ALA A 212 13.76 -15.61 5.38
N LEU A 213 14.92 -16.29 5.30
CA LEU A 213 15.69 -16.39 4.06
C LEU A 213 14.91 -17.16 2.98
N ASP A 214 14.31 -18.30 3.33
CA ASP A 214 13.51 -19.12 2.40
C ASP A 214 12.27 -18.37 1.89
N LEU A 215 11.64 -17.58 2.75
CA LEU A 215 10.54 -16.72 2.35
C LEU A 215 11.01 -15.56 1.46
N ILE A 216 12.28 -15.16 1.48
CA ILE A 216 12.79 -14.13 0.56
C ILE A 216 13.24 -14.73 -0.77
N LEU A 217 13.98 -15.85 -0.74
CA LEU A 217 14.65 -16.42 -1.90
C LEU A 217 13.89 -17.55 -2.59
N GLY A 218 13.04 -18.28 -1.87
CA GLY A 218 12.24 -19.40 -2.37
C GLY A 218 10.74 -19.09 -2.44
N ASN A 219 9.93 -20.13 -2.30
CA ASN A 219 8.46 -20.12 -2.30
C ASN A 219 7.87 -19.36 -3.51
N PRO A 220 7.96 -19.93 -4.74
CA PRO A 220 7.46 -19.28 -5.95
C PRO A 220 5.94 -19.12 -5.94
N TYR A 221 5.45 -18.00 -6.45
CA TYR A 221 4.03 -17.74 -6.62
C TYR A 221 3.59 -17.79 -8.10
N PRO A 222 2.38 -18.29 -8.42
CA PRO A 222 1.90 -18.39 -9.80
C PRO A 222 1.80 -17.05 -10.56
N THR A 223 1.70 -15.95 -9.83
CA THR A 223 1.62 -14.57 -10.33
C THR A 223 2.98 -13.96 -10.69
N GLU A 224 4.08 -14.63 -10.34
CA GLU A 224 5.43 -14.18 -10.70
C GLU A 224 5.75 -14.54 -12.16
N THR A 225 6.70 -13.83 -12.76
CA THR A 225 7.17 -14.19 -14.11
C THR A 225 7.84 -15.57 -14.09
N GLN A 226 7.72 -16.34 -15.17
CA GLN A 226 8.32 -17.68 -15.28
C GLN A 226 9.81 -17.71 -14.90
N ARG A 227 10.58 -16.71 -15.34
CA ARG A 227 12.01 -16.56 -15.00
C ARG A 227 12.26 -16.43 -13.49
N VAL A 228 11.41 -15.71 -12.78
CA VAL A 228 11.50 -15.54 -11.31
C VAL A 228 11.07 -16.81 -10.58
N ILE A 229 10.02 -17.48 -11.07
CA ILE A 229 9.59 -18.80 -10.56
C ILE A 229 10.75 -19.80 -10.64
N GLU A 230 11.44 -19.86 -11.77
CA GLU A 230 12.61 -20.71 -11.96
C GLU A 230 13.77 -20.32 -11.06
N ALA A 231 14.04 -19.01 -10.89
CA ALA A 231 15.09 -18.54 -9.97
C ALA A 231 14.88 -19.03 -8.53
N ARG A 232 13.63 -18.92 -8.04
CA ARG A 232 13.24 -19.39 -6.70
C ARG A 232 13.35 -20.91 -6.57
N LYS A 233 12.90 -21.66 -7.57
CA LYS A 233 13.04 -23.12 -7.61
C LYS A 233 14.51 -23.57 -7.64
N SER A 234 15.39 -22.84 -8.32
CA SER A 234 16.83 -23.14 -8.31
C SER A 234 17.44 -22.91 -6.93
N TYR A 235 17.03 -21.85 -6.21
CA TYR A 235 17.41 -21.65 -4.81
C TYR A 235 16.95 -22.82 -3.93
N GLU A 236 15.69 -23.26 -4.05
CA GLU A 236 15.14 -24.39 -3.28
C GLU A 236 15.88 -25.71 -3.52
N LYS A 237 16.47 -25.88 -4.72
CA LYS A 237 17.34 -27.03 -5.06
C LYS A 237 18.78 -26.89 -4.54
N GLY A 238 19.14 -25.76 -3.94
CA GLY A 238 20.50 -25.44 -3.51
C GLY A 238 21.42 -24.90 -4.62
N ASP A 239 20.91 -24.68 -5.83
CA ASP A 239 21.71 -24.11 -6.93
C ASP A 239 21.71 -22.58 -6.89
N LEU A 240 22.53 -22.04 -5.99
CA LEU A 240 22.68 -20.60 -5.78
C LEU A 240 23.23 -19.87 -7.01
N ARG A 241 24.07 -20.52 -7.82
CA ARG A 241 24.65 -19.88 -9.02
C ARG A 241 23.58 -19.70 -10.08
N GLU A 242 22.77 -20.73 -10.30
CA GLU A 242 21.67 -20.66 -11.25
C GLU A 242 20.58 -19.70 -10.79
N ALA A 243 20.22 -19.74 -9.50
CA ALA A 243 19.29 -18.77 -8.91
C ALA A 243 19.75 -17.32 -9.15
N LEU A 244 21.03 -17.02 -8.91
CA LEU A 244 21.61 -15.69 -9.16
C LEU A 244 21.57 -15.30 -10.64
N ARG A 245 21.74 -16.24 -11.57
CA ARG A 245 21.68 -15.99 -13.01
C ARG A 245 20.25 -15.66 -13.45
N LEU A 246 19.28 -16.37 -12.91
CA LEU A 246 17.86 -16.24 -13.24
C LEU A 246 17.22 -15.00 -12.61
N PHE A 247 17.53 -14.65 -11.36
CA PHE A 247 16.97 -13.45 -10.73
C PHE A 247 17.28 -12.17 -11.55
N PRO A 248 16.26 -11.40 -11.98
CA PRO A 248 16.46 -10.20 -12.78
C PRO A 248 17.28 -9.12 -12.05
N ARG A 249 17.93 -8.22 -12.79
CA ARG A 249 18.87 -7.24 -12.23
C ARG A 249 18.26 -6.32 -11.16
N ASN A 250 16.96 -6.05 -11.23
CA ASN A 250 16.22 -5.21 -10.27
C ASN A 250 15.76 -5.95 -9.00
N PHE A 251 16.08 -7.24 -8.84
CA PHE A 251 15.87 -8.00 -7.61
C PHE A 251 17.09 -7.86 -6.68
N ASP A 252 17.37 -6.63 -6.27
CA ASP A 252 18.62 -6.27 -5.58
C ASP A 252 18.79 -7.03 -4.26
N VAL A 253 17.69 -7.23 -3.51
CA VAL A 253 17.70 -7.93 -2.22
C VAL A 253 18.05 -9.39 -2.44
N GLU A 254 17.29 -10.11 -3.25
CA GLU A 254 17.50 -11.55 -3.50
C GLU A 254 18.90 -11.80 -4.06
N ARG A 255 19.34 -10.99 -5.01
CA ARG A 255 20.68 -11.09 -5.61
C ARG A 255 21.78 -10.80 -4.59
N SER A 256 21.58 -9.83 -3.69
CA SER A 256 22.55 -9.50 -2.64
C SER A 256 22.72 -10.66 -1.65
N LEU A 257 21.60 -11.25 -1.21
CA LEU A 257 21.60 -12.38 -0.29
C LEU A 257 22.27 -13.62 -0.90
N ILE A 258 21.93 -13.98 -2.14
CA ILE A 258 22.54 -15.13 -2.83
C ILE A 258 24.05 -14.92 -3.00
N LYS A 259 24.50 -13.71 -3.33
CA LYS A 259 25.94 -13.39 -3.41
C LYS A 259 26.62 -13.53 -2.05
N GLY A 260 25.95 -13.18 -0.96
CA GLY A 260 26.46 -13.38 0.39
C GLY A 260 26.64 -14.87 0.73
N LEU A 261 25.64 -15.69 0.42
CA LEU A 261 25.71 -17.15 0.61
C LEU A 261 26.84 -17.77 -0.21
N LEU A 262 27.01 -17.35 -1.48
CA LEU A 262 28.12 -17.80 -2.34
C LEU A 262 29.51 -17.39 -1.82
N ARG A 263 29.60 -16.38 -0.94
CA ARG A 263 30.83 -15.98 -0.25
C ARG A 263 31.06 -16.74 1.06
N GLY A 264 30.18 -17.68 1.42
CA GLY A 264 30.27 -18.46 2.65
C GLY A 264 29.75 -17.75 3.90
N MET A 265 28.99 -16.65 3.75
CA MET A 265 28.33 -16.00 4.89
C MET A 265 27.23 -16.93 5.44
N SER A 266 27.09 -16.96 6.77
CA SER A 266 25.96 -17.62 7.44
C SER A 266 24.63 -16.92 7.12
N VAL A 267 23.51 -17.61 7.38
CA VAL A 267 22.16 -17.08 7.13
C VAL A 267 21.90 -15.78 7.92
N SER A 268 22.37 -15.71 9.16
CA SER A 268 22.25 -14.49 9.97
C SER A 268 23.05 -13.32 9.39
N GLU A 269 24.25 -13.58 8.86
CA GLU A 269 25.09 -12.56 8.25
C GLU A 269 24.50 -12.05 6.92
N VAL A 270 23.93 -12.92 6.10
CA VAL A 270 23.29 -12.47 4.85
C VAL A 270 22.04 -11.64 5.12
N LEU A 271 21.20 -11.99 6.10
CA LEU A 271 20.03 -11.18 6.45
C LEU A 271 20.41 -9.77 6.92
N ASN A 272 21.60 -9.59 7.51
CA ASN A 272 22.11 -8.27 7.89
C ASN A 272 22.48 -7.38 6.68
N LEU A 273 22.54 -7.94 5.47
CA LEU A 273 22.72 -7.16 4.23
C LEU A 273 21.45 -6.43 3.80
N ILE A 274 20.29 -6.80 4.35
CA ILE A 274 19.01 -6.16 4.04
C ILE A 274 18.98 -4.79 4.71
N ASP A 275 18.59 -3.77 3.95
CA ASP A 275 18.43 -2.42 4.48
C ASP A 275 17.45 -2.39 5.67
N LYS A 276 17.82 -1.65 6.73
CA LYS A 276 17.04 -1.58 7.97
C LYS A 276 15.61 -1.09 7.75
N TRP A 277 15.38 -0.22 6.76
CA TRP A 277 14.04 0.23 6.41
C TRP A 277 13.19 -0.91 5.82
N LEU A 278 13.77 -1.77 4.98
CA LEU A 278 13.05 -2.92 4.43
C LEU A 278 12.76 -3.97 5.50
N VAL A 279 13.71 -4.23 6.40
CA VAL A 279 13.47 -5.07 7.59
C VAL A 279 12.30 -4.54 8.42
N ARG A 280 12.26 -3.22 8.64
CA ARG A 280 11.14 -2.57 9.33
C ARG A 280 9.81 -2.79 8.58
N MET A 281 9.80 -2.70 7.25
CA MET A 281 8.59 -2.98 6.47
C MET A 281 8.08 -4.42 6.65
N TYR A 282 8.97 -5.42 6.67
CA TYR A 282 8.57 -6.81 6.92
C TYR A 282 7.91 -6.96 8.29
N VAL A 283 8.55 -6.43 9.34
CA VAL A 283 8.04 -6.50 10.71
C VAL A 283 6.71 -5.78 10.87
N GLU A 284 6.59 -4.55 10.36
CA GLU A 284 5.34 -3.80 10.42
C GLU A 284 4.24 -4.43 9.56
N ALA A 285 4.56 -5.16 8.49
CA ALA A 285 3.56 -5.92 7.72
C ALA A 285 2.98 -7.08 8.54
N TYR A 286 3.78 -7.74 9.39
CA TYR A 286 3.22 -8.72 10.33
C TYR A 286 2.30 -8.06 11.35
N GLN A 287 2.67 -6.88 11.85
CA GLN A 287 1.80 -6.10 12.73
C GLN A 287 0.47 -5.70 12.06
N SER A 288 0.53 -5.34 10.77
CA SER A 288 -0.66 -5.10 9.94
C SER A 288 -1.55 -6.33 9.80
N TYR A 289 -0.96 -7.53 9.63
CA TYR A 289 -1.70 -8.79 9.58
C TYR A 289 -2.42 -9.06 10.91
N LEU A 290 -1.74 -8.87 12.05
CA LEU A 290 -2.36 -9.02 13.37
C LEU A 290 -3.51 -8.04 13.58
N PHE A 291 -3.35 -6.79 13.14
CA PHE A 291 -4.43 -5.80 13.17
C PHE A 291 -5.64 -6.25 12.35
N ASN A 292 -5.43 -6.73 11.11
CA ASN A 292 -6.51 -7.25 10.28
C ASN A 292 -7.23 -8.40 10.97
N LEU A 293 -6.49 -9.37 11.52
CA LEU A 293 -7.05 -10.52 12.20
C LEU A 293 -7.88 -10.13 13.43
N ALA A 294 -7.36 -9.24 14.27
CA ALA A 294 -8.09 -8.70 15.41
C ALA A 294 -9.38 -8.00 14.95
N LEU A 295 -9.28 -7.14 13.94
CA LEU A 295 -10.42 -6.41 13.37
C LEU A 295 -11.52 -7.37 12.87
N SER A 296 -11.14 -8.43 12.15
CA SER A 296 -12.07 -9.47 11.70
C SER A 296 -12.75 -10.23 12.82
N LYS A 297 -11.99 -10.61 13.86
CA LYS A 297 -12.55 -11.36 15.00
C LYS A 297 -13.53 -10.50 15.80
N LEU A 298 -13.20 -9.24 16.07
CA LEU A 298 -14.08 -8.31 16.77
C LEU A 298 -15.33 -7.97 15.95
N ALA A 299 -15.18 -7.69 14.66
CA ALA A 299 -16.32 -7.46 13.77
C ALA A 299 -17.26 -8.68 13.76
N THR A 300 -16.71 -9.90 13.66
CA THR A 300 -17.49 -11.15 13.72
C THR A 300 -18.26 -11.28 15.03
N GLN A 301 -17.62 -11.01 16.18
CA GLN A 301 -18.23 -11.11 17.50
C GLN A 301 -19.40 -10.14 17.68
N LEU A 302 -19.28 -8.92 17.16
CA LEU A 302 -20.32 -7.90 17.26
C LEU A 302 -21.41 -8.04 16.19
N GLY A 303 -21.10 -8.66 15.05
CA GLY A 303 -22.06 -8.93 13.96
C GLY A 303 -22.46 -7.71 13.12
N ASP A 304 -21.92 -6.53 13.47
CA ASP A 304 -22.23 -5.23 12.89
C ASP A 304 -21.02 -4.29 13.04
N VAL A 305 -20.59 -3.70 11.92
CA VAL A 305 -19.44 -2.78 11.86
C VAL A 305 -19.73 -1.43 12.52
N ASP A 306 -20.98 -0.96 12.52
CA ASP A 306 -21.33 0.32 13.14
C ASP A 306 -21.34 0.19 14.67
N VAL A 307 -21.75 -0.97 15.19
CA VAL A 307 -21.59 -1.30 16.62
C VAL A 307 -20.12 -1.38 17.02
N LEU A 308 -19.27 -1.96 16.17
CA LEU A 308 -17.82 -1.98 16.39
C LEU A 308 -17.26 -0.55 16.45
N ALA A 309 -17.61 0.31 15.49
CA ALA A 309 -17.13 1.69 15.44
C ALA A 309 -17.50 2.49 16.70
N LEU A 310 -18.70 2.27 17.25
CA LEU A 310 -19.16 2.91 18.49
C LEU A 310 -18.41 2.41 19.73
N LYS A 311 -18.09 1.12 19.79
CA LYS A 311 -17.37 0.51 20.94
C LYS A 311 -15.87 0.75 20.89
N CYS A 312 -15.32 0.82 19.69
CA CYS A 312 -13.89 0.95 19.47
C CYS A 312 -13.61 1.78 18.24
N GLU A 313 -13.35 3.07 18.41
CA GLU A 313 -12.98 3.94 17.29
C GLU A 313 -11.56 3.63 16.77
N VAL A 314 -10.63 3.37 17.70
CA VAL A 314 -9.22 3.12 17.41
C VAL A 314 -8.70 1.90 18.16
N MET A 315 -7.94 1.06 17.46
CA MET A 315 -7.20 -0.06 18.07
C MET A 315 -5.70 0.23 18.08
N PRO A 316 -4.97 -0.20 19.12
CA PRO A 316 -3.53 -0.22 19.07
C PRO A 316 -3.04 -1.25 18.04
N LEU A 317 -1.91 -0.99 17.41
CA LEU A 317 -1.28 -2.02 16.59
C LEU A 317 -0.75 -3.16 17.50
N PRO A 318 -1.18 -4.42 17.30
CA PRO A 318 -0.86 -5.51 18.23
C PRO A 318 0.65 -5.72 18.38
N LYS A 319 1.12 -5.92 19.62
CA LYS A 319 2.51 -6.25 19.92
C LYS A 319 2.63 -6.91 21.29
N PRO A 320 3.74 -7.64 21.56
CA PRO A 320 4.02 -8.15 22.89
C PRO A 320 4.12 -7.03 23.92
N ASN A 321 3.66 -7.31 25.15
CA ASN A 321 3.76 -6.40 26.30
C ASN A 321 3.16 -5.00 26.04
N LEU A 322 2.08 -4.93 25.25
CA LEU A 322 1.33 -3.70 25.07
C LEU A 322 0.65 -3.33 26.40
N ASN A 323 0.72 -2.05 26.79
CA ASN A 323 -0.04 -1.57 27.94
C ASN A 323 -1.52 -1.46 27.56
N LEU A 324 -2.38 -2.20 28.25
CA LEU A 324 -3.81 -2.30 27.92
C LEU A 324 -4.58 -1.31 28.79
N VAL A 325 -4.94 -0.18 28.20
CA VAL A 325 -5.53 0.95 28.94
C VAL A 325 -7.05 0.96 28.92
N ASP A 326 -7.68 0.32 27.92
CA ASP A 326 -9.12 0.32 27.70
C ASP A 326 -9.64 -1.09 27.33
N GLU A 327 -10.98 -1.24 27.23
CA GLU A 327 -11.63 -2.50 26.85
C GLU A 327 -11.27 -2.94 25.43
N CYS A 328 -11.32 -2.03 24.45
CA CYS A 328 -10.99 -2.38 23.07
C CYS A 328 -9.55 -2.86 22.92
N SER A 329 -8.59 -2.19 23.57
CA SER A 329 -7.19 -2.64 23.59
C SER A 329 -7.04 -4.06 24.16
N ARG A 330 -7.82 -4.43 25.19
CA ARG A 330 -7.82 -5.77 25.78
C ARG A 330 -8.41 -6.81 24.82
N GLU A 331 -9.55 -6.52 24.22
CA GLU A 331 -10.19 -7.42 23.25
C GLU A 331 -9.32 -7.61 21.99
N THR A 332 -8.67 -6.54 21.52
CA THR A 332 -7.73 -6.57 20.39
C THR A 332 -6.60 -7.55 20.65
N ILE A 333 -5.93 -7.46 21.81
CA ILE A 333 -4.81 -8.34 22.14
C ILE A 333 -5.28 -9.77 22.40
N LYS A 334 -6.44 -9.95 23.06
CA LYS A 334 -7.05 -11.26 23.25
C LYS A 334 -7.36 -11.94 21.91
N ALA A 335 -7.84 -11.18 20.92
CA ALA A 335 -8.18 -11.70 19.60
C ALA A 335 -6.96 -12.27 18.86
N VAL A 336 -5.74 -11.83 19.16
CA VAL A 336 -4.51 -12.29 18.49
C VAL A 336 -3.46 -12.84 19.45
N GLU A 337 -3.90 -13.32 20.62
CA GLU A 337 -3.01 -13.77 21.68
C GLU A 337 -2.14 -14.96 21.24
N GLU A 338 -2.72 -15.89 20.47
CA GLU A 338 -2.03 -17.07 19.95
C GLU A 338 -0.90 -16.66 18.98
N GLU A 339 -1.16 -15.71 18.09
CA GLU A 339 -0.17 -15.21 17.17
C GLU A 339 0.94 -14.44 17.91
N LEU A 340 0.59 -13.66 18.93
CA LEU A 340 1.57 -12.94 19.75
C LEU A 340 2.46 -13.88 20.56
N LYS A 341 1.96 -15.03 21.02
CA LYS A 341 2.75 -16.06 21.72
C LYS A 341 3.85 -16.65 20.84
N SER A 342 3.69 -16.63 19.52
CA SER A 342 4.75 -17.08 18.60
C SER A 342 5.95 -16.13 18.55
N ILE A 343 5.78 -14.85 18.90
CA ILE A 343 6.85 -13.86 18.85
C ILE A 343 7.88 -14.14 19.94
N ASN A 344 9.16 -14.20 19.55
CA ASN A 344 10.25 -14.36 20.50
C ASN A 344 10.47 -13.06 21.29
N SER A 345 10.29 -13.11 22.61
CA SER A 345 10.41 -11.95 23.51
C SER A 345 11.81 -11.34 23.56
N LYS A 346 12.83 -12.07 23.10
CA LYS A 346 14.24 -11.61 22.98
C LYS A 346 14.61 -11.21 21.55
N SER A 347 13.64 -11.14 20.63
CA SER A 347 13.91 -10.77 19.23
C SER A 347 14.40 -9.32 19.12
N ASN A 348 15.53 -9.13 18.45
CA ASN A 348 16.07 -7.80 18.13
C ASN A 348 15.19 -7.01 17.14
N TYR A 349 14.20 -7.66 16.53
CA TYR A 349 13.27 -7.06 15.58
C TYR A 349 12.07 -6.38 16.28
N LEU A 350 11.85 -6.62 17.58
CA LEU A 350 10.77 -5.98 18.36
C LEU A 350 10.83 -4.45 18.31
N LYS A 351 12.03 -3.86 18.16
CA LYS A 351 12.23 -2.41 18.02
C LYS A 351 11.58 -1.79 16.78
N TYR A 352 11.23 -2.61 15.78
CA TYR A 352 10.57 -2.15 14.55
C TYR A 352 9.04 -2.19 14.65
N LEU A 353 8.47 -2.81 15.69
CA LEU A 353 7.03 -2.78 15.92
C LEU A 353 6.59 -1.35 16.25
N SER A 354 5.58 -0.88 15.53
CA SER A 354 4.99 0.43 15.75
C SER A 354 4.23 0.47 17.08
N ARG A 355 4.15 1.67 17.67
CA ARG A 355 3.36 1.95 18.88
C ARG A 355 2.10 2.75 18.57
N ASN A 356 1.79 2.93 17.28
CA ASN A 356 0.68 3.75 16.85
C ASN A 356 -0.66 3.03 17.09
N ASN A 357 -1.71 3.84 17.17
CA ASN A 357 -3.09 3.39 17.08
C ASN A 357 -3.60 3.60 15.65
N ARG A 358 -4.68 2.90 15.29
CA ARG A 358 -5.30 2.96 13.96
C ARG A 358 -6.82 2.93 14.10
N GLU A 359 -7.49 3.80 13.36
CA GLU A 359 -8.96 3.81 13.22
C GLU A 359 -9.44 2.45 12.71
N VAL A 360 -10.46 1.86 13.34
CA VAL A 360 -10.98 0.53 12.97
C VAL A 360 -11.87 0.55 11.75
N VAL A 361 -12.50 1.70 11.49
CA VAL A 361 -13.34 1.97 10.33
C VAL A 361 -12.86 3.19 9.56
N PHE A 362 -13.29 3.31 8.31
CA PHE A 362 -13.15 4.52 7.51
C PHE A 362 -14.47 4.83 6.81
N THR A 363 -14.62 6.09 6.40
CA THR A 363 -15.73 6.55 5.55
C THR A 363 -15.18 7.09 4.24
N LEU A 364 -16.04 7.11 3.21
CA LEU A 364 -15.74 7.81 1.97
C LEU A 364 -16.09 9.28 2.15
N ARG A 365 -15.18 10.18 1.78
CA ARG A 365 -15.48 11.62 1.74
C ARG A 365 -15.74 12.06 0.32
N ASN A 366 -16.76 12.90 0.12
CA ASN A 366 -17.14 13.43 -1.19
C ASN A 366 -17.32 12.32 -2.25
N TYR A 367 -17.93 11.20 -1.86
CA TYR A 367 -18.21 10.12 -2.80
C TYR A 367 -19.24 10.58 -3.83
N THR A 368 -18.91 10.38 -5.10
CA THR A 368 -19.81 10.53 -6.23
C THR A 368 -19.39 9.55 -7.31
N HIS A 369 -20.26 9.34 -8.29
CA HIS A 369 -19.93 8.59 -9.49
C HIS A 369 -20.57 9.23 -10.71
N GLU A 370 -19.94 9.04 -11.85
CA GLU A 370 -20.47 9.41 -13.18
C GLU A 370 -20.79 8.13 -13.94
N GLU A 371 -22.03 8.02 -14.41
CA GLU A 371 -22.55 6.87 -15.15
C GLU A 371 -22.51 7.18 -16.65
N THR A 372 -21.99 6.25 -17.46
CA THR A 372 -21.98 6.38 -18.93
C THR A 372 -22.05 5.00 -19.53
N ASP A 373 -23.12 4.71 -20.27
CA ASP A 373 -23.42 3.39 -20.82
C ASP A 373 -23.37 2.30 -19.74
N ASP A 374 -22.46 1.33 -19.87
CA ASP A 374 -22.21 0.24 -18.93
C ASP A 374 -21.03 0.51 -17.99
N LYS A 375 -20.63 1.79 -17.82
CA LYS A 375 -19.45 2.19 -17.04
C LYS A 375 -19.79 3.16 -15.92
N ALA A 376 -19.01 3.09 -14.85
CA ALA A 376 -19.07 4.02 -13.74
C ALA A 376 -17.68 4.54 -13.38
N LEU A 377 -17.50 5.86 -13.38
CA LEU A 377 -16.31 6.51 -12.83
C LEU A 377 -16.58 6.91 -11.38
N LEU A 378 -16.12 6.08 -10.44
CA LEU A 378 -16.20 6.36 -9.01
C LEU A 378 -15.18 7.44 -8.62
N LYS A 379 -15.60 8.38 -7.78
CA LYS A 379 -14.77 9.47 -7.28
C LYS A 379 -14.95 9.60 -5.78
N PHE A 380 -13.87 9.55 -5.01
CA PHE A 380 -13.93 9.62 -3.55
C PHE A 380 -12.59 10.00 -2.93
N LEU A 381 -12.63 10.58 -1.73
CA LEU A 381 -11.47 10.93 -0.93
C LEU A 381 -11.34 10.00 0.27
N LEU A 382 -10.12 9.54 0.53
CA LEU A 382 -9.78 8.77 1.72
C LEU A 382 -8.71 9.49 2.54
N LYS A 383 -8.81 9.38 3.87
CA LYS A 383 -7.77 9.82 4.81
C LYS A 383 -6.44 9.07 4.57
N PRO A 384 -5.31 9.57 5.07
CA PRO A 384 -4.04 8.89 4.97
C PRO A 384 -4.12 7.55 5.72
N SER A 385 -3.34 6.57 5.28
CA SER A 385 -3.35 5.21 5.83
C SER A 385 -4.63 4.39 5.59
N THR A 386 -5.55 4.85 4.72
CA THR A 386 -6.71 4.08 4.25
C THR A 386 -6.48 3.56 2.83
N TYR A 387 -7.02 2.38 2.51
CA TYR A 387 -6.75 1.68 1.26
C TYR A 387 -7.99 1.65 0.36
N ALA A 388 -7.92 2.30 -0.81
CA ALA A 388 -9.01 2.26 -1.79
C ALA A 388 -9.36 0.83 -2.23
N THR A 389 -8.40 -0.09 -2.27
CA THR A 389 -8.68 -1.49 -2.60
C THR A 389 -9.46 -2.23 -1.55
N VAL A 390 -9.51 -1.76 -0.29
CA VAL A 390 -10.41 -2.33 0.72
C VAL A 390 -11.85 -1.93 0.42
N PHE A 391 -12.10 -0.67 0.03
CA PHE A 391 -13.41 -0.25 -0.45
C PHE A 391 -13.81 -1.00 -1.73
N LEU A 392 -12.93 -1.09 -2.73
CA LEU A 392 -13.21 -1.84 -3.96
C LEU A 392 -13.45 -3.33 -3.70
N ARG A 393 -12.79 -3.91 -2.69
CA ARG A 393 -13.04 -5.28 -2.25
C ARG A 393 -14.47 -5.46 -1.74
N GLU A 394 -15.06 -4.49 -1.06
CA GLU A 394 -16.45 -4.57 -0.60
C GLU A 394 -17.42 -4.61 -1.80
N LEU A 395 -17.17 -3.76 -2.80
CA LEU A 395 -17.99 -3.68 -4.02
C LEU A 395 -17.81 -4.85 -4.98
N LEU A 396 -16.57 -5.31 -5.21
CA LEU A 396 -16.25 -6.26 -6.27
C LEU A 396 -15.94 -7.66 -5.73
N GLY A 397 -15.52 -7.73 -4.48
CA GLY A 397 -14.95 -8.91 -3.88
C GLY A 397 -13.44 -8.96 -3.85
N PRO A 398 -12.90 -10.07 -3.33
CA PRO A 398 -11.48 -10.28 -3.29
C PRO A 398 -10.97 -10.44 -4.74
N PRO A 399 -9.77 -9.93 -5.06
CA PRO A 399 -9.19 -10.10 -6.38
C PRO A 399 -8.96 -11.60 -6.64
N THR A 400 -9.15 -12.01 -7.90
CA THR A 400 -8.78 -13.37 -8.33
C THR A 400 -7.33 -13.38 -8.77
N TRP A 401 -6.64 -14.49 -8.51
CA TRP A 401 -5.26 -14.71 -8.99
C TRP A 401 -5.14 -14.66 -10.53
N GLU A 402 -6.26 -14.82 -11.23
CA GLU A 402 -6.40 -14.79 -12.69
C GLU A 402 -6.54 -13.38 -13.27
N GLN A 403 -6.74 -12.35 -12.43
CA GLN A 403 -6.56 -10.98 -12.88
C GLN A 403 -5.07 -10.65 -12.72
N PRO A 404 -4.27 -10.73 -13.80
CA PRO A 404 -2.85 -10.45 -13.69
C PRO A 404 -2.71 -9.01 -13.20
N ILE A 405 -2.20 -8.90 -11.99
CA ILE A 405 -1.69 -7.64 -11.49
C ILE A 405 -0.39 -7.41 -12.25
N LYS A 406 -0.53 -6.80 -13.43
CA LYS A 406 0.55 -6.40 -14.32
C LYS A 406 1.33 -5.26 -13.68
N GLY A 407 2.16 -5.60 -12.70
CA GLY A 407 3.22 -4.74 -12.16
C GLY A 407 4.46 -4.61 -13.04
#